data_AF-A0A834D077-F1
#
_entry.id   AF-A0A834D077-F1
#
_cell.length_a   1.000
_cell.length_b   1.000
_cell.length_c   1.000
_cell.angle_alpha   90.00
_cell.angle_beta   90.00
_cell.angle_gamma   90.00
#
_symmetry.space_group_name_H-M   'P 1'
#
loop_
_entity.id
_entity.type
_entity.pdbx_description
1 polymer ?
#
loop_
_entity_poly.entity_id
_entity_poly.type
_entity_poly.pdbx_seq_one_letter_code
_entity_poly.pdbx_strand_id
1 'polypeptide(L)'
;MLADGCVSRGWISLGGRLLERSRRAKLEHYFVMEADGAGSDVEREDESVIELLRDRFRLLTISIAEAQAKRNDLEISLPIAACIADLAFKYTEQLAKDLELFAQHASRKSINMEDVILSAHRNEHLATSLRSFGTDLKSKEAQSERKRKKPSRKEDKATTSVVHIPDN
;
A
#
# COMPACT_ATOMS: atom_id res chain seq x y z
N MET A 1 32.33 -1.45 49.09
CA MET A 1 33.01 -2.52 48.34
C MET A 1 31.90 -3.27 47.60
N LEU A 2 31.41 -2.85 46.44
CA LEU A 2 32.00 -2.71 45.08
C LEU A 2 32.50 -4.03 44.46
N ALA A 3 32.02 -4.24 43.23
CA ALA A 3 32.36 -5.22 42.19
C ALA A 3 31.86 -6.66 42.38
N ASP A 4 31.40 -7.42 41.39
CA ASP A 4 31.01 -7.18 39.98
C ASP A 4 30.40 -8.51 39.48
N GLY A 5 29.50 -8.48 38.50
CA GLY A 5 28.94 -9.72 37.94
C GLY A 5 27.95 -9.55 36.80
N CYS A 6 28.26 -8.65 35.87
CA CYS A 6 27.49 -8.39 34.66
C CYS A 6 27.79 -9.45 33.59
N VAL A 7 26.86 -10.35 33.23
CA VAL A 7 26.98 -11.19 32.03
C VAL A 7 25.62 -11.46 31.36
N SER A 8 25.50 -10.90 30.15
CA SER A 8 24.76 -11.41 28.98
C SER A 8 23.23 -11.28 28.89
N ARG A 9 22.78 -10.06 28.57
CA ARG A 9 21.58 -9.82 27.72
C ARG A 9 21.97 -9.06 26.44
N GLY A 10 22.90 -9.61 25.66
CA GLY A 10 23.53 -8.88 24.55
C GLY A 10 23.54 -9.54 23.17
N TRP A 11 23.04 -10.77 23.00
CA TRP A 11 23.40 -11.57 21.81
C TRP A 11 22.31 -11.73 20.74
N ILE A 12 21.10 -11.17 20.91
CA ILE A 12 19.99 -11.38 19.95
C ILE A 12 19.68 -10.17 19.05
N SER A 13 20.37 -9.03 19.20
CA SER A 13 20.04 -7.81 18.44
C SER A 13 21.04 -7.44 17.32
N LEU A 14 22.23 -8.06 17.25
CA LEU A 14 23.19 -7.75 16.19
C LEU A 14 23.08 -8.66 14.96
N GLY A 15 22.63 -9.91 15.12
CA GLY A 15 22.60 -10.90 14.02
C GLY A 15 21.60 -10.58 12.89
N GLY A 16 20.45 -9.97 13.20
CA GLY A 16 19.43 -9.65 12.19
C GLY A 16 19.83 -8.56 11.20
N ARG A 17 20.55 -7.52 11.67
CA ARG A 17 20.99 -6.40 10.82
C ARG A 17 22.12 -6.77 9.87
N LEU A 18 22.95 -7.75 10.22
CA LEU A 18 24.03 -8.23 9.37
C LEU A 18 23.53 -9.21 8.30
N LEU A 19 22.53 -10.04 8.64
CA LEU A 19 21.87 -10.92 7.68
C LEU A 19 21.04 -10.13 6.65
N GLU A 20 20.39 -9.04 7.05
CA GLU A 20 19.70 -8.14 6.10
C GLU A 20 20.65 -7.41 5.15
N ARG A 21 21.80 -6.93 5.63
CA ARG A 21 22.83 -6.33 4.77
C ARG A 21 23.47 -7.38 3.85
N SER A 22 23.70 -8.60 4.35
CA SER A 22 24.23 -9.70 3.55
C SER A 22 23.24 -10.20 2.50
N ARG A 23 21.92 -10.17 2.76
CA ARG A 23 20.88 -10.42 1.76
C ARG A 23 20.81 -9.31 0.72
N ARG A 24 20.97 -8.04 1.13
CA ARG A 24 21.03 -6.88 0.22
C ARG A 24 22.23 -6.98 -0.73
N ALA A 25 23.41 -7.29 -0.20
CA ALA A 25 24.63 -7.49 -1.00
C ALA A 25 24.54 -8.72 -1.93
N LYS A 26 23.83 -9.78 -1.52
CA LYS A 26 23.61 -10.97 -2.36
C LYS A 26 22.61 -10.74 -3.49
N LEU A 27 21.71 -9.76 -3.33
CA LEU A 27 20.74 -9.36 -4.35
C LEU A 27 21.38 -8.44 -5.41
N GLU A 28 22.31 -7.56 -5.01
CA GLU A 28 23.04 -6.69 -5.94
C GLU A 28 23.97 -7.48 -6.89
N HIS A 29 24.48 -8.62 -6.46
CA HIS A 29 25.30 -9.49 -7.33
C HIS A 29 24.47 -10.24 -8.40
N TYR A 30 23.14 -10.32 -8.27
CA TYR A 30 22.28 -10.93 -9.28
C TYR A 30 21.83 -9.93 -10.37
N PHE A 31 22.31 -8.69 -10.29
CA PHE A 31 21.82 -7.55 -11.08
C PHE A 31 22.77 -7.11 -12.22
N VAL A 32 23.79 -7.91 -12.58
CA VAL A 32 24.79 -7.49 -13.59
C VAL A 32 24.81 -8.42 -14.81
N MET A 33 24.13 -7.99 -15.88
CA MET A 33 24.27 -8.26 -17.33
C MET A 33 22.89 -8.00 -17.96
N GLU A 34 22.70 -7.02 -18.84
CA GLU A 34 23.20 -6.97 -20.22
C GLU A 34 23.18 -5.52 -20.74
N ALA A 35 24.12 -5.21 -21.63
CA ALA A 35 24.29 -3.92 -22.29
C ALA A 35 23.66 -3.89 -23.70
N ASP A 36 23.58 -2.67 -24.23
CA ASP A 36 23.49 -2.28 -25.65
C ASP A 36 22.10 -2.21 -26.30
N GLY A 37 21.49 -1.03 -26.16
CA GLY A 37 20.42 -0.55 -27.04
C GLY A 37 20.33 0.97 -26.97
N ALA A 38 20.60 1.66 -28.08
CA ALA A 38 20.44 3.11 -28.20
C ALA A 38 18.94 3.50 -28.18
N GLY A 39 18.33 3.44 -27.00
CA GLY A 39 16.98 3.92 -26.74
C GLY A 39 16.97 5.45 -26.74
N SER A 40 15.91 6.03 -27.32
CA SER A 40 15.63 7.46 -27.18
C SER A 40 15.57 7.84 -25.69
N ASP A 41 15.81 9.11 -25.36
CA ASP A 41 15.88 9.56 -23.97
C ASP A 41 14.62 9.19 -23.16
N VAL A 42 13.46 9.24 -23.83
CA VAL A 42 12.15 8.87 -23.27
C VAL A 42 12.05 7.37 -22.98
N GLU A 43 12.51 6.52 -23.91
CA GLU A 43 12.46 5.06 -23.74
C GLU A 43 13.39 4.58 -22.61
N ARG A 44 14.54 5.24 -22.43
CA ARG A 44 15.46 4.95 -21.31
C ARG A 44 14.87 5.38 -19.96
N GLU A 45 14.16 6.50 -19.91
CA GLU A 45 13.44 6.94 -18.72
C GLU A 45 12.31 5.96 -18.35
N ASP A 46 11.53 5.52 -19.33
CA ASP A 46 10.45 4.54 -19.12
C ASP A 46 10.97 3.21 -18.59
N GLU A 47 12.07 2.68 -19.14
CA GLU A 47 12.69 1.44 -18.63
C GLU A 47 13.17 1.61 -17.18
N SER A 48 13.77 2.75 -16.84
CA SER A 48 14.23 3.03 -15.47
C SER A 48 13.06 3.12 -14.46
N VAL A 49 11.91 3.64 -14.90
CA VAL A 49 10.69 3.70 -14.09
C VAL A 49 10.10 2.31 -13.92
N ILE A 50 10.05 1.51 -14.99
CA ILE A 50 9.58 0.12 -14.96
C ILE A 50 10.43 -0.71 -14.00
N GLU A 51 11.75 -0.54 -14.04
CA GLU A 51 12.68 -1.21 -13.13
C GLU A 51 12.44 -0.82 -11.67
N LEU A 52 12.31 0.49 -11.39
CA LEU A 52 12.00 0.99 -10.05
C LEU A 52 10.66 0.44 -9.53
N LEU A 53 9.64 0.37 -10.40
CA LEU A 53 8.33 -0.19 -10.05
C LEU A 53 8.43 -1.69 -9.76
N ARG A 54 9.17 -2.44 -10.58
CA ARG A 54 9.39 -3.88 -10.40
C ARG A 54 10.08 -4.15 -9.07
N ASP A 55 11.11 -3.38 -8.72
CA ASP A 55 11.83 -3.56 -7.46
C ASP A 55 10.96 -3.28 -6.23
N ARG A 56 10.20 -2.18 -6.25
CA ARG A 56 9.24 -1.86 -5.19
C ARG A 56 8.16 -2.93 -5.07
N PHE A 57 7.62 -3.38 -6.20
CA PHE A 57 6.62 -4.43 -6.25
C PHE A 57 7.13 -5.75 -5.66
N ARG A 58 8.38 -6.11 -5.97
CA ARG A 58 9.05 -7.30 -5.41
C ARG A 58 9.18 -7.22 -3.90
N LEU A 59 9.65 -6.09 -3.36
CA LEU A 59 9.78 -5.89 -1.91
C LEU A 59 8.43 -6.04 -1.19
N LEU A 60 7.36 -5.44 -1.74
CA LEU A 60 6.02 -5.55 -1.17
C LEU A 60 5.48 -6.98 -1.22
N THR A 61 5.66 -7.66 -2.35
CA THR A 61 5.18 -9.04 -2.53
C THR A 61 5.88 -10.01 -1.57
N ILE A 62 7.20 -9.89 -1.43
CA ILE A 62 7.97 -10.68 -0.46
C ILE A 62 7.49 -10.40 0.97
N SER A 63 7.29 -9.13 1.32
CA SER A 63 6.78 -8.76 2.65
C SER A 63 5.42 -9.38 2.96
N ILE A 64 4.49 -9.37 1.99
CA ILE A 64 3.18 -10.02 2.13
C ILE A 64 3.35 -11.53 2.26
N ALA A 65 4.15 -12.15 1.41
CA ALA A 65 4.36 -13.60 1.41
C ALA A 65 4.98 -14.09 2.73
N GLU A 66 6.00 -13.40 3.25
CA GLU A 66 6.59 -13.69 4.55
C GLU A 66 5.58 -13.48 5.69
N ALA A 67 4.75 -12.44 5.64
CA ALA A 67 3.71 -12.21 6.63
C ALA A 67 2.66 -13.33 6.63
N GLN A 68 2.28 -13.85 5.46
CA GLN A 68 1.38 -15.00 5.36
C GLN A 68 2.04 -16.29 5.87
N ALA A 69 3.31 -16.53 5.53
CA ALA A 69 4.03 -17.71 6.01
C ALA A 69 4.10 -17.73 7.55
N LYS A 70 4.48 -16.60 8.16
CA LYS A 70 4.52 -16.42 9.63
C LYS A 70 3.18 -16.65 10.30
N ARG A 71 2.07 -16.23 9.68
CA ARG A 71 0.71 -16.46 10.23
C ARG A 71 0.30 -17.93 10.24
N ASN A 72 0.95 -18.76 9.43
CA ASN A 72 0.69 -20.19 9.35
C ASN A 72 1.81 -21.02 10.00
N ASP A 73 2.73 -20.39 10.75
CA ASP A 73 3.92 -21.02 11.34
C ASP A 73 4.80 -21.74 10.30
N LEU A 74 4.88 -21.18 9.09
CA LEU A 74 5.69 -21.66 7.98
C LEU A 74 6.80 -20.66 7.62
N GLU A 75 7.84 -21.15 6.94
CA GLU A 75 8.84 -20.33 6.27
C GLU A 75 8.69 -20.40 4.76
N ILE A 76 8.93 -19.27 4.08
CA ILE A 76 8.94 -19.20 2.63
C ILE A 76 10.37 -19.14 2.10
N SER A 77 10.66 -20.00 1.12
CA SER A 77 11.95 -20.01 0.44
C SER A 77 12.11 -18.77 -0.46
N LEU A 78 13.29 -18.16 -0.48
CA LEU A 78 13.57 -16.92 -1.21
C LEU A 78 13.31 -17.04 -2.73
N PRO A 79 13.75 -18.11 -3.44
CA PRO A 79 13.37 -18.33 -4.84
C PRO A 79 11.85 -18.41 -5.08
N ILE A 80 11.10 -18.97 -4.14
CA ILE A 80 9.64 -19.07 -4.25
C ILE A 80 9.01 -17.69 -4.09
N ALA A 81 9.46 -16.90 -3.13
CA ALA A 81 8.99 -15.54 -2.93
C ALA A 81 9.30 -14.63 -4.14
N ALA A 82 10.48 -14.78 -4.74
CA ALA A 82 10.83 -14.08 -5.98
C ALA A 82 9.94 -14.50 -7.16
N CYS A 83 9.69 -15.81 -7.33
CA CYS A 83 8.79 -16.31 -8.36
C CYS A 83 7.36 -15.77 -8.21
N ILE A 84 6.84 -15.70 -6.98
CA ILE A 84 5.52 -15.09 -6.71
C ILE A 84 5.51 -13.61 -7.11
N ALA A 85 6.57 -12.87 -6.81
CA ALA A 85 6.69 -11.46 -7.21
C ALA A 85 6.66 -11.29 -8.74
N ASP A 86 7.41 -12.11 -9.48
CA ASP A 86 7.44 -12.05 -10.94
C ASP A 86 6.08 -12.41 -11.56
N LEU A 87 5.41 -13.44 -11.03
CA LEU A 87 4.08 -13.84 -11.47
C LEU A 87 3.04 -12.75 -11.18
N ALA A 88 3.05 -12.16 -9.99
CA ALA A 88 2.11 -11.10 -9.62
C ALA A 88 2.37 -9.81 -10.42
N PHE A 89 3.62 -9.49 -10.76
CA PHE A 89 3.95 -8.35 -11.61
C PHE A 89 3.40 -8.55 -13.03
N LYS A 90 3.64 -9.72 -13.64
CA LYS A 90 3.07 -10.09 -14.95
C LYS A 90 1.55 -10.11 -14.95
N TYR A 91 0.95 -10.60 -13.88
CA TYR A 91 -0.51 -10.60 -13.73
C TYR A 91 -1.09 -9.19 -13.68
N THR A 92 -0.38 -8.24 -13.05
CA THR A 92 -0.81 -6.84 -12.97
C THR A 92 -0.91 -6.19 -14.35
N GLU A 93 -0.01 -6.53 -15.28
CA GLU A 93 -0.06 -6.05 -16.67
C GLU A 93 -1.34 -6.53 -17.38
N GLN A 94 -1.66 -7.82 -17.29
CA GLN A 94 -2.87 -8.36 -17.90
C GLN A 94 -4.13 -7.79 -17.24
N LEU A 95 -4.12 -7.67 -15.91
CA LEU A 95 -5.22 -7.08 -15.16
C LEU A 95 -5.48 -5.63 -15.58
N ALA A 96 -4.44 -4.82 -15.81
CA ALA A 96 -4.60 -3.44 -16.27
C ALA A 96 -5.29 -3.36 -17.64
N LYS A 97 -4.89 -4.22 -18.59
CA LYS A 97 -5.51 -4.33 -19.93
C LYS A 97 -6.98 -4.75 -19.83
N ASP A 98 -7.28 -5.73 -18.99
CA ASP A 98 -8.64 -6.21 -18.79
C ASP A 98 -9.53 -5.11 -18.18
N LEU A 99 -9.03 -4.38 -17.17
CA LEU A 99 -9.76 -3.28 -16.54
C LEU A 99 -10.03 -2.12 -17.49
N GLU A 100 -9.06 -1.79 -18.35
CA GLU A 100 -9.26 -0.80 -19.41
C GLU A 100 -10.39 -1.23 -20.36
N LEU A 101 -10.37 -2.48 -20.82
CA LEU A 101 -11.39 -3.02 -21.72
C LEU A 101 -12.78 -3.03 -21.07
N PHE A 102 -12.89 -3.34 -19.78
CA PHE A 102 -14.17 -3.30 -19.06
C PHE A 102 -14.73 -1.88 -18.96
N ALA A 103 -13.89 -0.90 -18.63
CA ALA A 103 -14.31 0.50 -18.59
C ALA A 103 -14.73 1.00 -19.98
N GLN A 104 -13.97 0.66 -21.02
CA GLN A 104 -14.26 1.02 -22.42
C GLN A 104 -15.56 0.37 -22.92
N HIS A 105 -15.82 -0.90 -22.57
CA HIS A 105 -17.07 -1.59 -22.90
C HIS A 105 -18.30 -0.86 -22.32
N ALA A 106 -18.16 -0.28 -21.13
CA ALA A 106 -19.17 0.56 -20.52
C ALA A 106 -19.14 2.03 -20.99
N SER A 107 -18.40 2.35 -22.06
CA SER A 107 -18.19 3.72 -22.59
C SER A 107 -17.65 4.73 -21.56
N ARG A 108 -16.85 4.26 -20.59
CA ARG A 108 -16.21 5.09 -19.56
C ARG A 108 -14.71 5.20 -19.81
N LYS A 109 -14.12 6.33 -19.39
CA LYS A 109 -12.66 6.56 -19.41
C LYS A 109 -11.99 6.35 -18.04
N SER A 110 -12.79 6.00 -17.03
CA SER A 110 -12.35 5.82 -15.64
C SER A 110 -12.85 4.47 -15.14
N ILE A 111 -11.92 3.72 -14.53
CA ILE A 111 -12.15 2.41 -13.94
C ILE A 111 -12.92 2.59 -12.62
N ASN A 112 -13.95 1.78 -12.43
CA ASN A 112 -14.81 1.78 -11.25
C ASN A 112 -14.78 0.40 -10.57
N MET A 113 -15.44 0.29 -9.42
CA MET A 113 -15.46 -0.93 -8.61
C MET A 113 -16.06 -2.14 -9.36
N GLU A 114 -17.04 -1.91 -10.22
CA GLU A 114 -17.66 -2.97 -11.03
C GLU A 114 -16.67 -3.61 -12.01
N ASP A 115 -15.71 -2.84 -12.54
CA ASP A 115 -14.67 -3.36 -13.44
C ASP A 115 -13.71 -4.30 -12.68
N VAL A 116 -13.38 -3.93 -11.43
CA VAL A 116 -12.54 -4.75 -10.53
C VAL A 116 -13.26 -6.02 -10.08
N ILE A 117 -14.57 -5.96 -9.84
CA ILE A 117 -15.36 -7.15 -9.50
C ILE A 117 -15.46 -8.08 -10.73
N LEU A 118 -15.62 -7.51 -11.93
CA LEU A 118 -15.72 -8.28 -13.18
C LEU A 118 -14.41 -9.00 -13.52
N SER A 119 -13.24 -8.43 -13.21
CA SER A 119 -11.96 -9.12 -13.41
C SER A 119 -11.84 -10.43 -12.60
N ALA A 120 -12.55 -10.53 -11.49
CA ALA A 120 -12.60 -11.73 -10.63
C ALA A 120 -13.69 -12.74 -11.03
N HIS A 121 -14.42 -12.57 -12.15
CA HIS A 121 -15.55 -13.43 -12.52
C HIS A 121 -15.23 -14.94 -12.62
N ARG A 122 -13.97 -15.31 -12.84
CA ARG A 122 -13.51 -16.71 -12.89
C ARG A 122 -13.49 -17.37 -11.50
N ASN A 123 -13.57 -16.59 -10.43
CA ASN A 123 -13.56 -17.05 -9.05
C ASN A 123 -14.71 -16.38 -8.27
N GLU A 124 -15.83 -17.09 -8.15
CA GLU A 124 -17.05 -16.57 -7.51
C GLU A 124 -16.84 -16.17 -6.04
N HIS A 125 -16.01 -16.90 -5.30
CA HIS A 125 -15.67 -16.57 -3.92
C HIS A 125 -14.89 -15.25 -3.82
N LEU A 126 -13.95 -15.03 -4.74
CA LEU A 126 -13.20 -13.78 -4.82
C LEU A 126 -14.11 -12.62 -5.24
N ALA A 127 -14.94 -12.80 -6.27
CA ALA A 127 -15.89 -11.77 -6.72
C ALA A 127 -16.87 -11.37 -5.61
N THR A 128 -17.37 -12.34 -4.84
CA THR A 128 -18.23 -12.08 -3.67
C THR A 128 -17.50 -11.33 -2.57
N SER A 129 -16.25 -11.72 -2.28
CA SER A 129 -15.41 -11.01 -1.29
C SER A 129 -15.17 -9.55 -1.72
N LEU A 130 -14.87 -9.31 -3.00
CA LEU A 130 -14.68 -7.96 -3.54
C LEU A 130 -15.96 -7.11 -3.48
N ARG A 131 -17.14 -7.71 -3.76
CA ARG A 131 -18.43 -7.02 -3.59
C ARG A 131 -18.66 -6.57 -2.14
N SER A 132 -18.41 -7.46 -1.17
CA SER A 132 -18.53 -7.11 0.25
C SER A 132 -17.55 -6.03 0.69
N PHE A 133 -16.30 -6.11 0.21
CA PHE A 133 -15.29 -5.08 0.47
C PHE A 133 -15.71 -3.72 -0.11
N GLY A 134 -16.29 -3.73 -1.32
CA GLY A 134 -16.80 -2.52 -1.95
C GLY A 134 -17.95 -1.85 -1.20
N THR A 135 -18.86 -2.63 -0.62
CA THR A 135 -19.92 -2.09 0.25
C THR A 135 -19.36 -1.49 1.53
N ASP A 136 -18.34 -2.11 2.12
CA ASP A 136 -17.68 -1.63 3.33
C ASP A 136 -16.98 -0.29 3.11
N LEU A 137 -16.32 -0.10 1.96
CA LEU A 137 -15.68 1.16 1.61
C LEU A 137 -16.68 2.31 1.49
N LYS A 138 -17.81 2.09 0.79
CA LYS A 138 -18.90 3.08 0.66
C LYS A 138 -19.48 3.48 2.02
N SER A 139 -19.60 2.51 2.94
CA SER A 139 -20.12 2.76 4.29
C SER A 139 -19.18 3.63 5.13
N LYS A 140 -17.86 3.42 5.02
CA LYS A 140 -16.82 4.18 5.74
C LYS A 140 -16.69 5.62 5.23
N GLU A 141 -16.81 5.80 3.92
CA GLU A 141 -16.75 7.12 3.28
C GLU A 141 -17.90 8.03 3.76
N ALA A 142 -19.13 7.50 3.79
CA ALA A 142 -20.32 8.22 4.27
C ALA A 142 -20.26 8.64 5.76
N GLN A 143 -19.50 7.92 6.59
CA GLN A 143 -19.30 8.31 8.00
C GLN A 143 -18.30 9.46 8.16
N SER A 144 -17.34 9.59 7.25
CA SER A 144 -16.34 10.65 7.31
C SER A 144 -16.93 12.03 7.01
N GLU A 145 -17.91 12.11 6.10
CA GLU A 145 -18.60 13.36 5.77
C GLU A 145 -19.48 13.89 6.91
N ARG A 146 -20.11 13.00 7.69
CA ARG A 146 -20.97 13.38 8.83
C ARG A 146 -20.21 14.02 9.98
N LYS A 147 -18.88 13.86 10.07
CA LYS A 147 -18.05 14.54 11.08
C LYS A 147 -17.74 16.01 10.72
N ARG A 148 -18.03 16.48 9.51
CA ARG A 148 -17.63 17.83 9.05
C ARG A 148 -18.73 18.90 9.11
N LYS A 149 -19.89 18.62 9.72
CA LYS A 149 -20.95 19.63 9.94
C LYS A 149 -21.49 19.61 11.37
N LYS A 150 -20.81 20.31 12.28
CA LYS A 150 -21.44 20.84 13.50
C LYS A 150 -20.82 22.20 13.88
N PRO A 151 -21.22 23.31 13.25
CA PRO A 151 -21.04 24.62 13.87
C PRO A 151 -22.10 24.78 14.96
N SER A 152 -21.73 24.61 16.23
CA SER A 152 -22.56 25.07 17.34
C SER A 152 -22.51 26.59 17.37
N ARG A 153 -23.56 27.24 16.83
CA ARG A 153 -23.84 28.65 17.08
C ARG A 153 -24.05 28.84 18.58
N LYS A 154 -23.17 29.59 19.24
CA LYS A 154 -23.40 30.15 20.56
C LYS A 154 -23.71 31.63 20.35
N GLU A 155 -24.98 31.96 20.47
CA GLU A 155 -25.51 33.31 20.51
C GLU A 155 -25.61 33.66 21.99
N ASP A 156 -24.82 34.64 22.45
CA ASP A 156 -25.05 35.30 23.74
C ASP A 156 -24.79 36.80 23.59
N LYS A 157 -25.75 37.54 24.13
CA LYS A 157 -26.14 38.91 23.84
C LYS A 157 -25.88 39.76 25.08
N ALA A 158 -24.97 40.73 25.00
CA ALA A 158 -24.77 41.85 25.96
C ALA A 158 -23.48 42.60 25.51
N THR A 159 -23.33 43.92 25.46
CA THR A 159 -24.03 45.08 26.04
C THR A 159 -23.38 46.33 25.43
N THR A 160 -24.13 47.22 24.77
CA THR A 160 -23.71 48.61 24.51
C THR A 160 -24.92 49.54 24.44
N SER A 161 -24.76 50.78 24.94
CA SER A 161 -25.64 51.97 24.92
C SER A 161 -26.61 52.11 26.11
N VAL A 162 -26.29 52.93 27.12
CA VAL A 162 -26.36 54.42 27.26
C VAL A 162 -27.65 54.86 27.98
N VAL A 163 -27.44 55.32 29.22
CA VAL A 163 -28.06 56.43 29.98
C VAL A 163 -29.55 56.73 29.81
N HIS A 164 -30.30 56.63 30.92
CA HIS A 164 -31.38 57.56 31.25
C HIS A 164 -31.55 57.70 32.78
N ILE A 165 -31.40 58.94 33.29
CA ILE A 165 -31.72 59.41 34.65
C ILE A 165 -33.15 59.97 34.64
N PRO A 166 -33.99 59.74 35.67
CA PRO A 166 -34.53 60.90 36.38
C PRO A 166 -34.60 60.75 37.91
N ASP A 167 -34.72 61.93 38.51
CA ASP A 167 -34.65 62.34 39.91
C ASP A 167 -35.65 61.69 40.88
N ASN A 168 -35.17 61.36 42.09
CA ASN A 168 -35.62 61.94 43.38
C ASN A 168 -34.78 61.39 44.55
#